data_AF-A0A382FGN7-F1
#
_entry.id   AF-A0A382FGN7-F1
#
_cell.length_a   1.000
_cell.length_b   1.000
_cell.length_c   1.000
_cell.angle_alpha   90.00
_cell.angle_beta   90.00
_cell.angle_gamma   90.00
#
_symmetry.space_group_name_H-M   'P 1'
#
loop_
_entity.id
_entity.type
_entity.pdbx_description
1 polymer ?
#
loop_
_entity_poly.entity_id
_entity_poly.type
_entity_poly.pdbx_seq_one_letter_code
_entity_poly.pdbx_strand_id
1 'polypeptide(L)'
;MNISIKSKGIVSHIVNDLSFNVERGEILSIVGESGSGKSMTAKAILRLLPENSLVSGEVMFENNNLLNLNEKNIREIRGAGIGMIFQEPMTALNPVLSIGKQMTEALVINGICSQNEANERAIEMLNRVSIKEPKKRMKQFPHEFSGGMRQRMLIAMVMLIEPKLL
;
A
#
# COMPACT_ATOMS: atom_id res chain seq x y z
N MET A 1 -16.79 -1.83 12.41
CA MET A 1 -15.51 -1.17 12.76
C MET A 1 -15.76 0.28 13.13
N ASN A 2 -15.13 0.78 14.20
CA ASN A 2 -15.20 2.18 14.62
C ASN A 2 -13.80 2.81 14.61
N ILE A 3 -13.71 4.08 14.23
CA ILE A 3 -12.46 4.85 14.21
C ILE A 3 -12.69 6.20 14.87
N SER A 4 -11.86 6.52 15.86
CA SER A 4 -11.86 7.81 16.56
C SER A 4 -10.45 8.40 16.60
N ILE A 5 -10.34 9.72 16.64
CA ILE A 5 -9.05 10.43 16.81
C ILE A 5 -9.11 11.20 18.12
N LYS A 6 -8.05 11.10 18.93
CA LYS A 6 -7.86 11.90 20.14
C LYS A 6 -6.95 13.09 19.83
N SER A 7 -7.43 14.31 20.03
CA SER A 7 -6.64 15.52 19.86
C SER A 7 -6.97 16.53 20.96
N LYS A 8 -5.95 17.06 21.65
CA LYS A 8 -6.09 18.05 22.72
C LYS A 8 -7.14 17.68 23.79
N GLY A 9 -7.25 16.39 24.12
CA GLY A 9 -8.21 15.88 25.10
C GLY A 9 -9.62 15.61 24.55
N ILE A 10 -9.92 16.00 23.32
CA ILE A 10 -11.20 15.76 22.64
C ILE A 10 -11.09 14.46 21.83
N VAL A 11 -12.10 13.59 21.96
CA VAL A 11 -12.25 12.39 21.13
C VAL A 11 -13.28 12.71 20.04
N SER A 12 -12.86 12.63 18.79
CA SER A 12 -13.73 12.81 17.62
C SER A 12 -13.95 11.48 16.93
N HIS A 13 -15.21 11.08 16.84
CA HIS A 13 -15.62 9.89 16.11
C HIS A 13 -15.65 10.19 14.61
N ILE A 14 -14.84 9.47 13.83
CA ILE A 14 -14.68 9.69 12.38
C ILE A 14 -15.48 8.66 11.59
N VAL A 15 -15.47 7.40 12.04
CA VAL A 15 -16.21 6.30 11.43
C VAL A 15 -16.94 5.55 12.52
N ASN A 16 -18.26 5.37 12.34
CA ASN A 16 -19.14 4.69 13.27
C ASN A 16 -19.74 3.46 12.59
N ASP A 17 -19.58 2.31 13.23
CA ASP A 17 -20.17 1.02 12.88
C ASP A 17 -20.09 0.62 11.39
N LEU A 18 -18.91 0.82 10.79
CA LEU A 18 -18.70 0.45 9.40
C LEU A 18 -18.54 -1.06 9.25
N SER A 19 -19.37 -1.67 8.41
CA SER A 19 -19.35 -3.11 8.12
C SER A 19 -19.51 -3.37 6.62
N PHE A 20 -18.58 -4.12 6.04
CA PHE A 20 -18.64 -4.59 4.65
C PHE A 20 -17.75 -5.83 4.49
N ASN A 21 -18.00 -6.63 3.46
CA ASN A 21 -17.13 -7.71 3.00
C ASN A 21 -16.69 -7.44 1.56
N VAL A 22 -15.57 -8.04 1.17
CA VAL A 22 -15.05 -8.01 -0.21
C VAL A 22 -14.60 -9.43 -0.53
N GLU A 23 -15.30 -10.08 -1.45
CA GLU A 23 -14.93 -11.42 -1.89
C GLU A 23 -13.78 -11.37 -2.91
N ARG A 24 -13.15 -12.53 -3.13
CA ARG A 24 -12.05 -12.61 -4.09
C ARG A 24 -12.54 -12.25 -5.50
N GLY A 25 -11.86 -11.27 -6.10
CA GLY A 25 -12.19 -10.78 -7.44
C GLY A 25 -13.24 -9.66 -7.46
N GLU A 26 -13.80 -9.29 -6.31
CA GLU A 26 -14.69 -8.15 -6.21
C GLU A 26 -13.92 -6.83 -6.18
N ILE A 27 -14.56 -5.80 -6.71
CA ILE A 27 -14.09 -4.42 -6.66
C ILE A 27 -15.07 -3.65 -5.79
N LEU A 28 -14.64 -3.27 -4.60
CA LEU A 28 -15.40 -2.39 -3.71
C LEU A 28 -14.93 -0.94 -3.86
N SER A 29 -15.86 -0.02 -3.98
CA SER A 29 -15.58 1.42 -3.95
C SER A 29 -16.26 2.08 -2.76
N ILE A 30 -15.49 2.85 -1.98
CA ILE A 30 -16.00 3.67 -0.89
C ILE A 30 -16.03 5.12 -1.36
N VAL A 31 -17.23 5.68 -1.51
CA VAL A 31 -17.47 7.04 -2.01
C VAL A 31 -18.09 7.91 -0.92
N GLY A 32 -17.77 9.20 -0.92
CA GLY A 32 -18.28 10.17 0.05
C GLY A 32 -17.52 11.49 -0.01
N GLU A 33 -17.99 12.50 0.73
CA GLU A 33 -17.39 13.84 0.77
C GLU A 33 -16.01 13.89 1.42
N SER A 34 -15.24 14.95 1.18
CA SER A 34 -13.97 15.15 1.88
C SER A 34 -14.17 15.12 3.40
N GLY A 35 -13.31 14.40 4.12
CA GLY A 35 -13.44 14.25 5.58
C GLY A 35 -14.38 13.12 6.05
N SER A 36 -15.10 12.43 5.16
CA SER A 36 -16.05 11.36 5.52
C SER A 36 -15.40 10.05 6.05
N GLY A 37 -14.10 10.04 6.36
CA GLY A 37 -13.42 8.87 6.91
C GLY A 37 -12.94 7.80 5.91
N LYS A 38 -13.03 8.03 4.58
CA LYS A 38 -12.59 7.06 3.56
C LYS A 38 -11.11 6.66 3.69
N SER A 39 -10.21 7.65 3.67
CA SER A 39 -8.78 7.40 3.78
C SER A 39 -8.38 6.83 5.16
N MET A 40 -9.12 7.21 6.21
CA MET A 40 -8.96 6.64 7.55
C MET A 40 -9.36 5.18 7.58
N THR A 41 -10.48 4.82 6.96
CA THR A 41 -10.94 3.42 6.82
C THR A 41 -9.89 2.57 6.11
N ALA A 42 -9.41 3.01 4.95
CA ALA A 42 -8.40 2.26 4.19
C ALA A 42 -7.10 2.07 4.98
N LYS A 43 -6.62 3.12 5.67
CA LYS A 43 -5.43 3.03 6.54
C LYS A 43 -5.66 2.16 7.78
N ALA A 44 -6.87 2.13 8.33
CA ALA A 44 -7.22 1.32 9.51
C ALA A 44 -7.07 -0.18 9.24
N ILE A 45 -7.48 -0.63 8.04
CA ILE A 45 -7.38 -2.03 7.62
C ILE A 45 -5.94 -2.55 7.79
N LEU A 46 -4.95 -1.73 7.38
CA LEU A 46 -3.53 -2.06 7.48
C LEU A 46 -2.85 -1.57 8.75
N ARG A 47 -3.60 -1.04 9.73
CA ARG A 47 -3.06 -0.43 10.97
C ARG A 47 -2.02 0.67 10.69
N LEU A 48 -2.29 1.52 9.71
CA LEU A 48 -1.45 2.66 9.29
C LEU A 48 -1.99 4.00 9.77
N LEU A 49 -2.85 3.98 10.78
CA LEU A 49 -3.39 5.20 11.37
C LEU A 49 -2.37 5.87 12.30
N PRO A 50 -2.43 7.20 12.47
CA PRO A 50 -1.63 7.91 13.46
C PRO A 50 -1.80 7.35 14.87
N GLU A 51 -0.76 7.45 15.71
CA GLU A 51 -0.74 6.91 17.08
C GLU A 51 -1.88 7.43 17.97
N ASN A 52 -2.40 8.62 17.70
CA ASN A 52 -3.52 9.19 18.44
C ASN A 52 -4.90 8.70 17.96
N SER A 53 -4.94 7.68 17.10
CA SER A 53 -6.17 7.06 16.61
C SER A 53 -6.54 5.85 17.45
N LEU A 54 -7.84 5.65 17.66
CA LEU A 54 -8.42 4.49 18.33
C LEU A 54 -9.27 3.74 17.31
N VAL A 55 -9.02 2.44 17.17
CA VAL A 55 -9.77 1.54 16.28
C VAL A 55 -10.38 0.43 17.12
N SER A 56 -11.67 0.14 16.89
CA SER A 56 -12.35 -0.99 17.51
C SER A 56 -13.23 -1.76 16.51
N GLY A 57 -13.57 -2.99 16.87
CA GLY A 57 -14.24 -3.96 16.00
C GLY A 57 -13.24 -4.98 15.46
N GLU A 58 -13.50 -5.48 14.25
CA GLU A 58 -12.72 -6.55 13.63
C GLU A 58 -12.39 -6.22 12.18
N VAL A 59 -11.20 -6.62 11.74
CA VAL A 59 -10.78 -6.56 10.34
C VAL A 59 -10.24 -7.94 9.98
N MET A 60 -11.02 -8.72 9.25
CA MET A 60 -10.70 -10.11 8.94
C MET A 60 -10.02 -10.22 7.57
N PHE A 61 -8.88 -10.90 7.51
CA PHE A 61 -8.20 -11.25 6.27
C PHE A 61 -7.65 -12.68 6.38
N GLU A 62 -8.06 -13.58 5.48
CA GLU A 62 -7.69 -15.00 5.49
C GLU A 62 -7.81 -15.64 6.89
N ASN A 63 -8.97 -15.43 7.55
CA ASN A 63 -9.29 -15.91 8.90
C ASN A 63 -8.48 -15.29 10.07
N ASN A 64 -7.68 -14.26 9.81
CA ASN A 64 -6.94 -13.54 10.85
C ASN A 64 -7.56 -12.17 11.10
N ASN A 65 -7.81 -11.83 12.38
CA ASN A 65 -8.16 -10.47 12.76
C ASN A 65 -6.90 -9.60 12.81
N LEU A 66 -6.74 -8.72 11.82
CA LEU A 66 -5.55 -7.88 11.64
C LEU A 66 -5.28 -6.94 12.83
N LEU A 67 -6.34 -6.54 13.55
CA LEU A 67 -6.22 -5.65 14.72
C LEU A 67 -5.53 -6.31 15.90
N ASN A 68 -5.55 -7.64 15.98
CA ASN A 68 -4.99 -8.41 17.10
C ASN A 68 -3.59 -8.97 16.79
N LEU A 69 -3.07 -8.77 15.58
CA LEU A 69 -1.76 -9.27 15.20
C LEU A 69 -0.62 -8.50 15.90
N ASN A 70 0.49 -9.17 16.15
CA ASN A 70 1.72 -8.48 16.56
C ASN A 70 2.38 -7.77 15.35
N GLU A 71 3.39 -6.94 15.60
CA GLU A 71 4.06 -6.17 14.55
C GLU A 71 4.77 -7.04 13.49
N LYS A 72 5.25 -8.22 13.86
CA LYS A 72 5.87 -9.15 12.92
C LYS A 72 4.85 -9.68 11.91
N ASN A 73 3.70 -10.16 12.41
CA ASN A 73 2.67 -10.78 11.59
C ASN A 73 1.96 -9.76 10.70
N ILE A 74 1.68 -8.55 11.20
CA ILE A 74 1.08 -7.50 10.36
C ILE A 74 2.05 -7.02 9.27
N ARG A 75 3.36 -7.05 9.53
CA ARG A 75 4.39 -6.73 8.52
C ARG A 75 4.38 -7.73 7.37
N GLU A 76 4.23 -9.01 7.65
CA GLU A 76 4.10 -10.05 6.61
C GLU A 76 2.85 -9.81 5.74
N ILE A 77 1.71 -9.45 6.35
CA ILE A 77 0.49 -9.09 5.63
C ILE A 77 0.69 -7.86 4.73
N ARG A 78 1.35 -6.80 5.21
CA ARG A 78 1.65 -5.59 4.42
C ARG A 78 2.63 -5.85 3.26
N GLY A 79 3.47 -6.88 3.37
CA GLY A 79 4.54 -7.17 2.41
C GLY A 79 4.15 -8.11 1.27
N ALA A 80 3.15 -8.97 1.47
CA ALA A 80 2.74 -9.97 0.47
C ALA A 80 1.23 -10.25 0.44
N GLY A 81 0.49 -9.88 1.49
CA GLY A 81 -0.95 -10.14 1.59
C GLY A 81 -1.79 -9.05 0.94
N ILE A 82 -1.62 -7.81 1.42
CA ILE A 82 -2.42 -6.65 1.04
C ILE A 82 -1.48 -5.53 0.59
N GLY A 83 -1.65 -5.10 -0.65
CA GLY A 83 -1.02 -3.91 -1.22
C GLY A 83 -1.86 -2.66 -0.94
N MET A 84 -1.22 -1.49 -0.97
CA MET A 84 -1.94 -0.22 -0.86
C MET A 84 -1.27 0.84 -1.73
N ILE A 85 -2.07 1.55 -2.53
CA ILE A 85 -1.62 2.70 -3.31
C ILE A 85 -2.17 3.99 -2.68
N PHE A 86 -1.28 4.85 -2.20
CA PHE A 86 -1.67 6.11 -1.56
C PHE A 86 -2.08 7.19 -2.58
N GLN A 87 -2.97 8.09 -2.15
CA GLN A 87 -3.52 9.17 -2.98
C GLN A 87 -2.49 10.20 -3.46
N GLU A 88 -1.31 10.29 -2.82
CA GLU A 88 -0.23 11.20 -3.20
C GLU A 88 0.99 10.45 -3.73
N PRO A 89 1.03 10.14 -5.04
CA PRO A 89 2.16 9.45 -5.67
C PRO A 89 3.51 10.11 -5.45
N MET A 90 3.51 11.43 -5.34
CA MET A 90 4.70 12.27 -5.39
C MET A 90 5.53 12.20 -4.12
N THR A 91 4.90 11.89 -2.99
CA THR A 91 5.57 11.72 -1.69
C THR A 91 5.96 10.27 -1.42
N ALA A 92 5.43 9.31 -2.19
CA ALA A 92 5.67 7.89 -1.98
C ALA A 92 7.04 7.41 -2.49
N LEU A 93 7.62 8.08 -3.49
CA LEU A 93 8.93 7.72 -4.02
C LEU A 93 10.04 8.46 -3.29
N ASN A 94 11.06 7.72 -2.86
CA ASN A 94 12.26 8.29 -2.27
C ASN A 94 13.12 8.94 -3.38
N PRO A 95 13.33 10.28 -3.36
CA PRO A 95 13.98 11.00 -4.45
C PRO A 95 15.46 10.68 -4.63
N VAL A 96 16.12 10.13 -3.60
CA VAL A 96 17.55 9.80 -3.62
C VAL A 96 17.83 8.33 -3.96
N LEU A 97 16.79 7.53 -4.17
CA LEU A 97 16.93 6.13 -4.57
C LEU A 97 16.56 5.96 -6.04
N SER A 98 17.27 5.07 -6.74
CA SER A 98 16.91 4.73 -8.11
C SER A 98 15.57 3.99 -8.18
N ILE A 99 14.92 4.06 -9.33
CA ILE A 99 13.67 3.35 -9.64
C ILE A 99 13.83 1.86 -9.34
N GLY A 100 14.92 1.25 -9.84
CA GLY A 100 15.16 -0.18 -9.66
C GLY A 100 15.37 -0.58 -8.21
N LYS A 101 16.06 0.26 -7.41
CA LYS A 101 16.22 -0.01 -5.97
C LYS A 101 14.87 -0.01 -5.26
N GLN A 102 14.04 1.00 -5.51
CA GLN A 102 12.71 1.10 -4.90
C GLN A 102 11.79 -0.05 -5.32
N MET A 103 11.81 -0.44 -6.59
CA MET A 103 10.99 -1.55 -7.09
C MET A 103 11.39 -2.92 -6.53
N THR A 104 12.67 -3.13 -6.25
CA THR A 104 13.20 -4.45 -5.83
C THR A 104 13.34 -4.59 -4.32
N GLU A 105 13.37 -3.49 -3.57
CA GLU A 105 13.61 -3.46 -2.13
C GLU A 105 12.67 -4.38 -1.34
N ALA A 106 11.36 -4.28 -1.58
CA ALA A 106 10.37 -5.10 -0.87
C ALA A 106 10.52 -6.60 -1.18
N LEU A 107 10.86 -6.96 -2.42
CA LEU A 107 11.08 -8.36 -2.82
C LEU A 107 12.29 -8.95 -2.11
N VAL A 108 13.39 -8.20 -2.07
CA VAL A 108 14.66 -8.67 -1.50
C VAL A 108 14.61 -8.69 0.03
N ILE A 109 14.10 -7.62 0.67
CA ILE A 109 14.05 -7.52 2.14
C ILE A 109 13.13 -8.58 2.76
N ASN A 110 12.03 -8.91 2.08
CA ASN A 110 11.10 -9.94 2.56
C ASN A 110 11.50 -11.37 2.10
N GLY A 111 12.67 -11.53 1.46
CA GLY A 111 13.18 -12.85 1.05
C GLY A 111 12.35 -13.54 -0.03
N ILE A 112 11.59 -12.78 -0.82
CA ILE A 112 10.71 -13.33 -1.87
C ILE A 112 11.54 -13.88 -3.03
N CYS A 113 12.63 -13.20 -3.40
CA CYS A 113 13.55 -13.65 -4.45
C CYS A 113 14.94 -13.01 -4.31
N SER A 114 15.90 -13.53 -5.06
CA SER A 114 17.24 -12.93 -5.15
C SER A 114 17.20 -11.55 -5.82
N GLN A 115 18.28 -10.76 -5.64
CA GLN A 115 18.40 -9.44 -6.27
C GLN A 115 18.34 -9.51 -7.81
N ASN A 116 18.87 -10.58 -8.41
CA ASN A 116 18.85 -10.77 -9.86
C ASN A 116 17.43 -11.04 -10.36
N GLU A 117 16.72 -11.96 -9.72
CA GLU A 117 15.31 -12.25 -10.05
C GLU A 117 14.42 -11.03 -9.80
N ALA A 118 14.66 -10.27 -8.74
CA ALA A 118 13.92 -9.05 -8.45
C ALA A 118 14.09 -8.02 -9.58
N ASN A 119 15.31 -7.86 -10.12
CA ASN A 119 15.57 -6.97 -11.24
C ASN A 119 14.85 -7.42 -12.51
N GLU A 120 14.83 -8.71 -12.81
CA GLU A 120 14.11 -9.27 -13.96
C GLU A 120 12.60 -9.02 -13.85
N ARG A 121 12.01 -9.35 -12.69
CA ARG A 121 10.59 -9.09 -12.41
C ARG A 121 10.25 -7.60 -12.51
N ALA A 122 11.11 -6.73 -11.97
CA ALA A 122 10.90 -5.28 -12.05
C ALA A 122 10.94 -4.76 -13.50
N ILE A 123 11.86 -5.25 -14.32
CA ILE A 123 11.93 -4.91 -15.74
C ILE A 123 10.67 -5.37 -16.48
N GLU A 124 10.22 -6.59 -16.21
CA GLU A 124 8.99 -7.14 -16.79
C GLU A 124 7.77 -6.31 -16.37
N MET A 125 7.66 -5.96 -15.08
CA MET A 125 6.54 -5.17 -14.58
C MET A 125 6.54 -3.76 -15.18
N LEU A 126 7.69 -3.10 -15.32
CA LEU A 126 7.78 -1.82 -16.00
C LEU A 126 7.28 -1.90 -17.45
N ASN A 127 7.57 -2.98 -18.17
CA ASN A 127 6.99 -3.22 -19.49
C ASN A 127 5.47 -3.39 -19.43
N ARG A 128 4.95 -4.17 -18.47
CA ARG A 128 3.50 -4.39 -18.30
C ARG A 128 2.74 -3.09 -18.03
N VAL A 129 3.35 -2.14 -17.32
CA VAL A 129 2.78 -0.80 -17.09
C VAL A 129 3.20 0.23 -18.16
N SER A 130 3.61 -0.23 -19.34
CA SER A 130 3.89 0.62 -20.51
C SER A 130 4.97 1.69 -20.26
N ILE A 131 6.00 1.37 -19.47
CA ILE A 131 7.19 2.20 -19.29
C ILE A 131 8.24 1.78 -20.33
N LYS A 132 8.52 2.68 -21.28
CA LYS A 132 9.50 2.44 -22.36
C LYS A 132 10.93 2.36 -21.82
N GLU A 133 11.73 1.51 -22.46
CA GLU A 133 13.15 1.28 -22.13
C GLU A 133 13.38 0.83 -20.66
N PRO A 134 12.64 -0.16 -20.13
CA PRO A 134 12.62 -0.49 -18.68
C PRO A 134 14.01 -0.69 -18.08
N LYS A 135 14.92 -1.38 -18.80
CA LYS A 135 16.32 -1.59 -18.36
C LYS A 135 17.07 -0.29 -18.09
N LYS A 136 16.85 0.73 -18.92
CA LYS A 136 17.42 2.07 -18.73
C LYS A 136 16.72 2.78 -17.59
N ARG A 137 15.39 2.68 -17.52
CA ARG A 137 14.56 3.31 -16.48
C ARG A 137 14.88 2.82 -15.07
N MET A 138 15.30 1.56 -14.90
CA MET A 138 15.75 1.01 -13.61
C MET A 138 16.89 1.82 -12.96
N LYS A 139 17.73 2.48 -13.78
CA LYS A 139 18.87 3.27 -13.29
C LYS A 139 18.53 4.74 -13.00
N GLN A 140 17.34 5.18 -13.42
CA GLN A 140 16.91 6.56 -13.23
C GLN A 140 16.44 6.81 -11.81
N PHE A 141 16.18 8.07 -11.50
CA PHE A 141 15.61 8.56 -10.25
C PHE A 141 14.18 9.11 -10.48
N PRO A 142 13.37 9.26 -9.42
CA PRO A 142 12.00 9.75 -9.55
C PRO A 142 11.88 11.07 -10.31
N HIS A 143 12.81 12.00 -10.11
CA HIS A 143 12.77 13.32 -10.77
C HIS A 143 12.88 13.23 -12.32
N GLU A 144 13.43 12.15 -12.86
CA GLU A 144 13.54 11.91 -14.31
C GLU A 144 12.28 11.28 -14.93
N PHE A 145 11.32 10.86 -14.10
CA PHE A 145 10.03 10.34 -14.55
C PHE A 145 9.00 11.46 -14.67
N SER A 146 8.14 11.39 -15.68
CA SER A 146 6.93 12.23 -15.73
C SER A 146 5.94 11.82 -14.62
N GLY A 147 5.01 12.70 -14.26
CA GLY A 147 3.98 12.40 -13.24
C GLY A 147 3.22 11.10 -13.53
N GLY A 148 2.78 10.88 -14.78
CA GLY A 148 2.11 9.65 -15.18
C GLY A 148 3.01 8.41 -15.12
N MET A 149 4.31 8.55 -15.38
CA MET A 149 5.25 7.44 -15.19
C MET A 149 5.43 7.08 -13.72
N ARG A 150 5.48 8.08 -12.82
CA ARG A 150 5.56 7.84 -11.37
C ARG A 150 4.32 7.13 -10.85
N GLN A 151 3.13 7.51 -11.29
CA GLN A 151 1.89 6.83 -10.93
C GLN A 151 1.89 5.36 -11.38
N ARG A 152 2.29 5.09 -12.64
CA ARG A 152 2.41 3.72 -13.14
C ARG A 152 3.48 2.91 -12.42
N MET A 153 4.59 3.54 -12.05
CA MET A 153 5.62 2.91 -11.24
C MET A 153 5.09 2.49 -9.87
N LEU A 154 4.30 3.33 -9.18
CA LEU A 154 3.73 2.97 -7.89
C LEU A 154 2.79 1.77 -7.98
N ILE A 155 1.92 1.76 -9.00
CA ILE A 155 1.09 0.59 -9.29
C ILE A 155 1.99 -0.63 -9.50
N ALA A 156 3.04 -0.51 -10.32
CA ALA A 156 3.98 -1.59 -10.57
C ALA A 156 4.68 -2.10 -9.30
N MET A 157 5.12 -1.21 -8.40
CA MET A 157 5.77 -1.58 -7.13
C MET A 157 4.85 -2.43 -6.26
N VAL A 158 3.58 -2.04 -6.15
CA VAL A 158 2.61 -2.79 -5.35
C VAL A 158 2.20 -4.08 -6.05
N MET A 159 2.10 -4.10 -7.38
CA MET A 159 1.79 -5.32 -8.12
C MET A 159 2.95 -6.34 -8.14
N LEU A 160 4.19 -5.89 -7.95
CA LEU A 160 5.37 -6.78 -7.94
C LEU A 160 5.36 -7.77 -6.78
N ILE A 161 4.76 -7.40 -5.65
CA ILE A 161 4.63 -8.28 -4.48
C ILE A 161 3.44 -9.24 -4.57
N GLU A 162 2.72 -9.23 -5.70
CA GLU A 162 1.58 -10.11 -6.00
C GLU A 162 0.53 -10.18 -4.86
N PRO A 163 -0.01 -9.03 -4.41
CA PRO A 163 -0.88 -9.00 -3.26
C PRO A 163 -2.23 -9.64 -3.59
N LYS A 164 -2.88 -10.24 -2.59
CA LYS A 164 -4.22 -10.82 -2.71
C LYS A 164 -5.33 -9.76 -2.69
N LEU A 165 -5.04 -8.59 -2.13
CA LEU A 165 -5.92 -7.40 -2.09
C LEU A 165 -5.09 -6.15 -2.43
N LEU A 166 -5.63 -5.24 -3.23
CA LEU A 166 -5.01 -3.97 -3.64
C LEU A 166 -5.87 -2.76 -3.25
#